data_AF-E1VQA1-F1
#
_entry.id   AF-E1VQA1-F1
#
_cell.length_a   1.000
_cell.length_b   1.000
_cell.length_c   1.000
_cell.angle_alpha   90.00
_cell.angle_beta   90.00
_cell.angle_gamma   90.00
#
_symmetry.space_group_name_H-M   'P 1'
#
loop_
_entity.id
_entity.type
_entity.pdbx_description
1 polymer ?
#
loop_
_entity_poly.entity_id
_entity_poly.type
_entity_poly.pdbx_seq_one_letter_code
_entity_poly.pdbx_strand_id
1 'polypeptide(L)'
;MSRVSDRKSTWFLAGIFITLAVVVGVALWLWIIFLPPSEVLLDSSDHAPQSIAVPAPALTGSQTQHRSDKAAVSESDAFAPLQQEPPAQTPKLESALNNMRQSLSEGDARTPELAPDLEREKPSAAALEDPAAYADYEATQAHTTASAWMQAFQKIPELRARIDAAKAAGDKSDEEIAEAEDALVELEKMRDELKRENPELFVPSGNSLPEATQAIGKP
;
A
#
# COMPACT_ATOMS: atom_id res chain seq x y z
N MET A 1 28.19 46.78 -20.55
CA MET A 1 27.40 45.58 -20.93
C MET A 1 28.13 44.33 -20.47
N SER A 2 27.41 43.39 -19.83
CA SER A 2 27.69 41.94 -19.67
C SER A 2 28.90 41.52 -18.81
N ARG A 3 28.87 40.50 -17.95
CA ARG A 3 27.83 39.58 -17.43
C ARG A 3 28.37 38.97 -16.11
N VAL A 4 27.45 38.54 -15.28
CA VAL A 4 27.60 37.78 -14.03
C VAL A 4 28.16 36.37 -14.29
N SER A 5 28.96 35.86 -13.34
CA SER A 5 28.87 34.52 -12.71
C SER A 5 30.20 33.76 -12.66
N ASP A 6 30.68 33.46 -11.45
CA ASP A 6 31.38 32.19 -11.19
C ASP A 6 31.34 31.87 -9.69
N ARG A 7 30.34 31.07 -9.27
CA ARG A 7 30.36 30.26 -8.04
C ARG A 7 29.48 29.04 -8.23
N LYS A 8 30.07 27.96 -8.76
CA LYS A 8 29.46 26.62 -8.74
C LYS A 8 30.56 25.58 -8.57
N SER A 9 31.05 25.38 -7.35
CA SER A 9 31.90 24.21 -7.07
C SER A 9 31.98 23.89 -5.57
N THR A 10 30.87 23.47 -4.96
CA THR A 10 30.86 22.77 -3.66
C THR A 10 29.55 21.98 -3.46
N TRP A 11 29.09 21.21 -4.45
CA TRP A 11 27.89 20.35 -4.27
C TRP A 11 28.05 18.93 -4.81
N PHE A 12 29.26 18.51 -5.19
CA PHE A 12 29.48 17.18 -5.77
C PHE A 12 29.94 16.08 -4.80
N LEU A 13 30.09 16.36 -3.49
CA LEU A 13 30.61 15.37 -2.54
C LEU A 13 29.58 14.79 -1.56
N ALA A 14 28.32 15.25 -1.56
CA ALA A 14 27.29 14.71 -0.66
C ALA A 14 26.43 13.58 -1.28
N GLY A 15 26.55 13.30 -2.59
CA GLY A 15 25.69 12.32 -3.28
C GLY A 15 26.11 10.84 -3.15
N ILE A 16 27.35 10.57 -2.72
CA ILE A 16 27.93 9.20 -2.78
C ILE A 16 27.54 8.32 -1.58
N PHE A 17 27.16 8.91 -0.44
CA PHE A 17 26.77 8.12 0.74
C PHE A 17 25.31 7.60 0.68
N ILE A 18 24.43 8.28 -0.05
CA ILE A 18 23.01 7.90 -0.15
C ILE A 18 22.83 6.67 -1.06
N THR A 19 23.64 6.54 -2.11
CA THR A 19 23.54 5.42 -3.05
C THR A 19 23.97 4.09 -2.44
N LEU A 20 24.88 4.10 -1.46
CA LEU A 20 25.43 2.87 -0.88
C LEU A 20 24.47 2.21 0.14
N ALA A 21 23.62 2.99 0.80
CA ALA A 21 22.62 2.47 1.74
C ALA A 21 21.45 1.74 1.04
N VAL A 22 21.05 2.20 -0.16
CA VAL A 22 19.95 1.60 -0.92
C VAL A 22 20.34 0.23 -1.49
N VAL A 23 21.58 0.05 -1.94
CA VAL A 23 22.04 -1.23 -2.51
C VAL A 23 22.11 -2.34 -1.45
N VAL A 24 22.50 -2.04 -0.21
CA VAL A 24 22.55 -3.03 0.88
C VAL A 24 21.14 -3.47 1.28
N GLY A 25 20.16 -2.56 1.30
CA GLY A 25 18.77 -2.89 1.60
C GLY A 25 18.13 -3.82 0.57
N VAL A 26 18.38 -3.59 -0.72
CA VAL A 26 17.86 -4.43 -1.80
C VAL A 26 18.52 -5.81 -1.81
N ALA A 27 19.83 -5.90 -1.52
CA ALA A 27 20.51 -7.19 -1.41
C ALA A 27 20.00 -8.03 -0.22
N LEU A 28 19.68 -7.41 0.91
CA LEU A 28 19.10 -8.09 2.07
C LEU A 28 17.66 -8.55 1.82
N TRP A 29 16.87 -7.75 1.08
CA TRP A 29 15.50 -8.09 0.70
C TRP A 29 15.46 -9.27 -0.30
N LEU A 30 16.41 -9.32 -1.24
CA LEU A 30 16.54 -10.44 -2.18
C LEU A 30 17.07 -11.72 -1.51
N TRP A 31 17.87 -11.63 -0.45
CA TRP A 31 18.37 -12.81 0.27
C TRP A 31 17.28 -13.55 1.08
N ILE A 32 16.25 -12.84 1.53
CA ILE A 32 15.10 -13.41 2.26
C ILE A 32 14.18 -14.21 1.32
N ILE A 33 14.06 -13.81 0.06
CA ILE A 33 13.20 -14.48 -0.93
C ILE A 33 13.80 -15.81 -1.40
N PHE A 34 15.13 -15.99 -1.30
CA PHE A 34 15.84 -17.18 -1.78
C PHE A 34 16.22 -18.18 -0.69
N LEU A 35 15.66 -18.06 0.52
CA LEU A 35 15.84 -19.08 1.56
C LEU A 35 14.93 -20.27 1.22
N PRO A 36 15.46 -21.45 0.85
CA PRO A 36 14.61 -22.60 0.56
C PRO A 36 13.84 -22.99 1.83
N PRO A 37 12.55 -23.35 1.74
CA PRO A 37 11.82 -23.86 2.88
C PRO A 37 12.58 -25.09 3.37
N SER A 38 13.02 -25.07 4.64
CA SER A 38 13.54 -26.26 5.29
C SER A 38 12.47 -27.34 5.21
N GLU A 39 12.71 -28.32 4.35
CA GLU A 39 11.90 -29.51 4.15
C GLU A 39 11.55 -30.08 5.53
N VAL A 40 10.30 -29.88 5.94
CA VAL A 40 9.75 -30.58 7.09
C VAL A 40 9.58 -32.02 6.62
N LEU A 41 10.61 -32.83 6.86
CA LEU A 41 10.51 -34.28 6.80
C LEU A 41 9.38 -34.69 7.75
N LEU A 42 8.20 -34.99 7.18
CA LEU A 42 7.17 -35.76 7.85
C LEU A 42 7.72 -37.18 8.00
N ASP A 43 8.53 -37.38 9.04
CA ASP A 43 8.85 -38.70 9.54
C ASP A 43 7.55 -39.34 10.02
N SER A 44 7.14 -40.40 9.32
CA SER A 44 6.04 -41.26 9.73
C SER A 44 6.46 -42.00 10.99
N SER A 45 6.18 -41.43 12.15
CA SER A 45 6.29 -42.11 13.43
C SER A 45 4.88 -42.32 14.00
N ASP A 46 4.33 -43.47 13.65
CA ASP A 46 3.33 -44.20 14.42
C ASP A 46 3.84 -44.32 15.87
N HIS A 47 3.14 -43.76 16.87
CA HIS A 47 3.07 -44.25 18.27
C HIS A 47 2.12 -43.40 19.16
N ALA A 48 1.40 -44.12 20.01
CA ALA A 48 0.25 -43.78 20.87
C ALA A 48 0.49 -42.67 21.94
N PRO A 49 -0.57 -42.13 22.59
CA PRO A 49 -0.47 -40.94 23.45
C PRO A 49 0.12 -41.30 24.82
N GLN A 50 1.14 -40.57 25.25
CA GLN A 50 1.67 -40.61 26.62
C GLN A 50 1.57 -39.21 27.23
N SER A 51 0.76 -39.13 28.28
CA SER A 51 0.58 -38.01 29.18
C SER A 51 1.89 -37.69 29.91
N ILE A 52 2.36 -36.44 29.84
CA ILE A 52 3.40 -35.92 30.74
C ILE A 52 2.92 -34.58 31.31
N ALA A 53 2.72 -34.59 32.63
CA ALA A 53 2.34 -33.44 33.44
C ALA A 53 3.47 -32.40 33.50
N VAL A 54 3.12 -31.12 33.36
CA VAL A 54 4.03 -29.98 33.57
C VAL A 54 3.83 -29.43 34.99
N PRO A 55 4.88 -29.37 35.84
CA PRO A 55 4.79 -28.75 37.17
C PRO A 55 4.88 -27.21 37.07
N ALA A 56 4.10 -26.54 37.94
CA ALA A 56 4.06 -25.08 38.09
C ALA A 56 5.34 -24.49 38.73
N PRO A 57 5.74 -23.25 38.39
CA PRO A 57 6.83 -22.58 39.09
C PRO A 57 6.35 -22.03 40.45
N ALA A 58 7.12 -22.35 41.49
CA ALA A 58 6.91 -21.93 42.87
C ALA A 58 7.28 -20.45 43.09
N LEU A 59 6.48 -19.80 43.95
CA LEU A 59 6.73 -18.51 44.56
C LEU A 59 7.94 -18.58 45.50
N THR A 60 8.85 -17.60 45.42
CA THR A 60 9.76 -17.27 46.53
C THR A 60 10.02 -15.77 46.51
N GLY A 61 9.56 -15.09 47.55
CA GLY A 61 9.74 -13.66 47.75
C GLY A 61 10.99 -13.32 48.55
N SER A 62 11.34 -12.03 48.55
CA SER A 62 11.70 -11.32 49.78
C SER A 62 11.63 -9.82 49.55
N GLN A 63 10.75 -9.20 50.31
CA GLN A 63 10.60 -7.77 50.50
C GLN A 63 11.47 -7.38 51.70
N THR A 64 12.23 -6.28 51.62
CA THR A 64 12.70 -5.56 52.81
C THR A 64 12.95 -4.08 52.50
N GLN A 65 11.89 -3.33 52.76
CA GLN A 65 11.78 -1.97 53.25
C GLN A 65 13.05 -1.29 53.80
N HIS A 66 13.33 -0.06 53.35
CA HIS A 66 13.87 1.00 54.21
C HIS A 66 13.18 2.34 53.93
N ARG A 67 13.03 3.08 55.01
CA ARG A 67 12.05 4.14 55.29
C ARG A 67 12.69 5.53 55.21
N SER A 68 11.87 6.50 54.77
CA SER A 68 11.82 7.96 55.04
C SER A 68 13.12 8.79 55.05
N ASP A 69 13.11 9.93 54.36
CA ASP A 69 12.97 11.23 55.03
C ASP A 69 12.69 12.41 54.07
N LYS A 70 12.03 13.42 54.64
CA LYS A 70 11.40 14.59 54.03
C LYS A 70 12.21 15.84 54.38
N ALA A 71 12.56 16.69 53.40
CA ALA A 71 12.70 18.16 53.49
C ALA A 71 13.17 18.70 52.11
N ALA A 72 12.32 19.38 51.34
CA ALA A 72 12.02 20.83 51.36
C ALA A 72 13.06 21.69 50.60
N VAL A 73 12.65 22.22 49.43
CA VAL A 73 13.03 23.56 48.93
C VAL A 73 11.78 24.19 48.30
N SER A 74 11.64 25.48 48.60
CA SER A 74 10.48 26.36 48.36
C SER A 74 10.52 27.03 46.99
N GLU A 75 9.30 27.33 46.52
CA GLU A 75 8.82 28.51 45.77
C GLU A 75 9.22 28.83 44.32
N SER A 76 8.13 29.11 43.59
CA SER A 76 7.91 30.08 42.52
C SER A 76 8.62 29.87 41.18
N ASP A 77 7.87 29.37 40.21
CA ASP A 77 7.52 30.25 39.09
C ASP A 77 6.26 29.77 38.36
N ALA A 78 5.53 30.73 37.80
CA ALA A 78 4.18 30.61 37.26
C ALA A 78 4.04 29.53 36.18
N PHE A 79 3.19 28.53 36.43
CA PHE A 79 2.64 27.69 35.37
C PHE A 79 1.22 28.14 35.07
N ALA A 80 1.03 28.68 33.86
CA ALA A 80 -0.28 28.78 33.24
C ALA A 80 -1.02 27.43 33.37
N PRO A 81 -2.35 27.40 33.49
CA PRO A 81 -3.06 26.12 33.51
C PRO A 81 -2.74 25.40 32.20
N LEU A 82 -2.03 24.28 32.29
CA LEU A 82 -1.97 23.33 31.20
C LEU A 82 -3.43 22.98 30.91
N GLN A 83 -3.95 23.40 29.76
CA GLN A 83 -5.19 22.87 29.24
C GLN A 83 -4.97 21.36 29.22
N GLN A 84 -5.66 20.64 30.11
CA GLN A 84 -5.65 19.20 30.12
C GLN A 84 -6.18 18.78 28.76
N GLU A 85 -5.31 18.22 27.92
CA GLU A 85 -5.75 17.41 26.80
C GLU A 85 -6.79 16.42 27.33
N PRO A 86 -8.01 16.35 26.76
CA PRO A 86 -9.00 15.40 27.24
C PRO A 86 -8.37 14.02 27.24
N PRO A 87 -8.54 13.21 28.31
CA PRO A 87 -7.91 11.91 28.38
C PRO A 87 -8.32 11.12 27.14
N ALA A 88 -7.33 10.67 26.36
CA ALA A 88 -7.55 9.81 25.22
C ALA A 88 -8.44 8.66 25.67
N GLN A 89 -9.68 8.62 25.16
CA GLN A 89 -10.62 7.56 25.48
C GLN A 89 -10.11 6.29 24.78
N THR A 90 -9.18 5.58 25.43
CA THR A 90 -8.76 4.28 24.96
C THR A 90 -9.99 3.37 24.96
N PRO A 91 -10.40 2.83 23.80
CA PRO A 91 -11.52 1.90 23.77
C PRO A 91 -11.20 0.75 24.73
N LYS A 92 -12.19 0.32 25.50
CA LYS A 92 -12.02 -0.82 26.41
C LYS A 92 -11.61 -2.02 25.56
N LEU A 93 -10.73 -2.87 26.10
CA LEU A 93 -10.24 -4.06 25.39
C LEU A 93 -11.39 -4.88 24.81
N GLU A 94 -12.47 -5.04 25.56
CA GLU A 94 -13.64 -5.80 25.14
C GLU A 94 -14.39 -5.16 23.95
N SER A 95 -14.49 -3.82 23.90
CA SER A 95 -15.08 -3.14 22.73
C SER A 95 -14.18 -3.22 21.51
N ALA A 96 -12.86 -3.14 21.69
CA ALA A 96 -11.91 -3.33 20.59
C ALA A 96 -12.00 -4.76 20.02
N LEU A 97 -12.08 -5.79 20.89
CA LEU A 97 -12.24 -7.18 20.49
C LEU A 97 -13.59 -7.44 19.79
N ASN A 98 -14.66 -6.77 20.22
CA ASN A 98 -15.95 -6.84 19.53
C ASN A 98 -15.88 -6.20 18.14
N ASN A 99 -15.29 -5.01 18.01
CA ASN A 99 -15.10 -4.35 16.71
C ASN A 99 -14.22 -5.19 15.76
N MET A 100 -13.15 -5.81 16.27
CA MET A 100 -12.33 -6.72 15.47
C MET A 100 -13.11 -7.94 14.99
N ARG A 101 -13.91 -8.57 15.86
CA ARG A 101 -14.78 -9.69 15.46
C ARG A 101 -15.80 -9.27 14.41
N GLN A 102 -16.40 -8.10 14.57
CA GLN A 102 -17.36 -7.55 13.62
C GLN A 102 -16.72 -7.26 12.26
N SER A 103 -15.53 -6.64 12.25
CA SER A 103 -14.80 -6.35 11.02
C SER A 103 -14.34 -7.62 10.31
N LEU A 104 -14.01 -8.68 11.05
CA LEU A 104 -13.72 -10.01 10.48
C LEU A 104 -14.95 -10.64 9.81
N SER A 105 -16.15 -10.44 10.36
CA SER A 105 -17.37 -11.05 9.82
C SER A 105 -18.02 -10.24 8.69
N GLU A 106 -17.99 -8.91 8.77
CA GLU A 106 -18.72 -8.02 7.87
C GLU A 106 -17.80 -7.14 7.00
N GLY A 107 -16.50 -7.12 7.28
CA GLY A 107 -15.56 -6.21 6.63
C GLY A 107 -15.65 -4.77 7.16
N ASP A 108 -15.01 -3.86 6.44
CA ASP A 108 -15.21 -2.42 6.61
C ASP A 108 -16.23 -1.94 5.57
N ALA A 109 -17.29 -1.27 6.01
CA ALA A 109 -18.31 -0.70 5.13
C ALA A 109 -17.77 0.35 4.13
N ARG A 110 -16.58 0.91 4.40
CA ARG A 110 -15.86 1.80 3.46
C ARG A 110 -15.17 1.03 2.34
N THR A 111 -15.00 -0.29 2.46
CA THR A 111 -14.39 -1.11 1.44
C THR A 111 -15.41 -1.40 0.33
N PRO A 112 -15.12 -1.05 -0.94
CA PRO A 112 -16.01 -1.40 -2.04
C PRO A 112 -16.10 -2.92 -2.22
N GLU A 113 -17.19 -3.40 -2.81
CA GLU A 113 -17.32 -4.81 -3.18
C GLU A 113 -16.16 -5.24 -4.09
N LEU A 114 -15.60 -6.41 -3.82
CA LEU A 114 -14.53 -6.96 -4.64
C LEU A 114 -15.07 -7.33 -6.03
N ALA A 115 -14.29 -7.05 -7.05
CA ALA A 115 -14.57 -7.55 -8.39
C ALA A 115 -14.58 -9.09 -8.40
N PRO A 116 -15.37 -9.72 -9.30
CA PRO A 116 -15.31 -11.17 -9.47
C PRO A 116 -13.89 -11.61 -9.85
N ASP A 117 -13.49 -12.80 -9.38
CA ASP A 117 -12.21 -13.37 -9.76
C ASP A 117 -12.21 -13.68 -11.27
N LEU A 118 -11.27 -13.06 -11.99
CA LEU A 118 -11.09 -13.25 -13.42
C LEU A 118 -9.88 -14.15 -13.63
N GLU A 119 -10.09 -15.32 -14.22
CA GLU A 119 -8.97 -16.19 -14.56
C GLU A 119 -8.08 -15.50 -15.60
N ARG A 120 -6.80 -15.29 -15.23
CA ARG A 120 -5.82 -14.71 -16.15
C ARG A 120 -5.51 -15.72 -17.27
N GLU A 121 -5.55 -15.25 -18.51
CA GLU A 121 -5.09 -16.03 -19.65
C GLU A 121 -3.61 -16.37 -19.49
N LYS A 122 -3.27 -17.67 -19.54
CA LYS A 122 -1.89 -18.15 -19.49
C LYS A 122 -1.26 -18.10 -20.89
N PRO A 123 0.08 -17.98 -20.98
CA PRO A 123 0.76 -18.12 -22.26
C PRO A 123 0.44 -19.48 -22.90
N SER A 124 0.24 -19.49 -24.22
CA SER A 124 0.08 -20.74 -24.97
C SER A 124 1.40 -21.52 -25.02
N ALA A 125 1.34 -22.83 -25.26
CA ALA A 125 2.56 -23.65 -25.43
C ALA A 125 3.45 -23.12 -26.56
N ALA A 126 2.87 -22.66 -27.67
CA ALA A 126 3.61 -22.05 -28.77
C ALA A 126 4.31 -20.75 -28.35
N ALA A 127 3.65 -19.91 -27.53
CA ALA A 127 4.26 -18.70 -26.98
C ALA A 127 5.41 -19.00 -26.02
N LEU A 128 5.38 -20.14 -25.32
CA LEU A 128 6.49 -20.55 -24.44
C LEU A 128 7.70 -21.09 -25.20
N GLU A 129 7.52 -21.55 -26.43
CA GLU A 129 8.58 -22.12 -27.26
C GLU A 129 9.25 -21.08 -28.18
N ASP A 130 8.55 -20.00 -28.53
CA ASP A 130 9.05 -18.91 -29.39
C ASP A 130 9.10 -17.56 -28.66
N PRO A 131 10.31 -16.96 -28.50
CA PRO A 131 10.46 -15.64 -27.89
C PRO A 131 9.64 -14.53 -28.54
N ALA A 132 9.43 -14.56 -29.86
CA ALA A 132 8.64 -13.54 -30.54
C ALA A 132 7.15 -13.67 -30.17
N ALA A 133 6.61 -14.89 -30.21
CA ALA A 133 5.25 -15.16 -29.79
C ALA A 133 5.02 -14.87 -28.29
N TYR A 134 6.03 -15.05 -27.44
CA TYR A 134 5.96 -14.62 -26.04
C TYR A 134 5.84 -13.10 -25.90
N ALA A 135 6.62 -12.34 -26.67
CA ALA A 135 6.58 -10.88 -26.63
C ALA A 135 5.21 -10.31 -27.05
N ASP A 136 4.56 -10.91 -28.05
CA ASP A 136 3.20 -10.52 -28.47
C ASP A 136 2.15 -10.80 -27.40
N TYR A 137 2.27 -11.92 -26.69
CA TYR A 137 1.42 -12.23 -25.53
C TYR A 137 1.59 -11.18 -24.43
N GLU A 138 2.83 -10.84 -24.04
CA GLU A 138 3.12 -9.82 -23.02
C GLU A 138 2.56 -8.44 -23.42
N ALA A 139 2.71 -8.04 -24.69
CA ALA A 139 2.15 -6.79 -25.19
C ALA A 139 0.61 -6.75 -25.05
N THR A 140 -0.05 -7.88 -25.32
CA THR A 140 -1.51 -8.00 -25.16
C THR A 140 -1.93 -7.92 -23.70
N GLN A 141 -1.20 -8.57 -22.79
CA GLN A 141 -1.47 -8.51 -21.35
C GLN A 141 -1.24 -7.10 -20.78
N ALA A 142 -0.17 -6.43 -21.21
CA ALA A 142 0.12 -5.05 -20.83
C ALA A 142 -0.99 -4.10 -21.30
N HIS A 143 -1.42 -4.21 -22.56
CA HIS A 143 -2.52 -3.41 -23.10
C HIS A 143 -3.84 -3.67 -22.35
N THR A 144 -4.16 -4.94 -22.08
CA THR A 144 -5.37 -5.31 -21.32
C THR A 144 -5.34 -4.68 -19.93
N THR A 145 -4.22 -4.78 -19.22
CA THR A 145 -4.04 -4.18 -17.90
C THR A 145 -4.20 -2.66 -17.95
N ALA A 146 -3.55 -1.99 -18.90
CA ALA A 146 -3.61 -0.55 -19.04
C ALA A 146 -5.03 -0.06 -19.39
N SER A 147 -5.77 -0.81 -20.22
CA SER A 147 -7.18 -0.51 -20.53
C SER A 147 -8.09 -0.58 -19.29
N ALA A 148 -7.81 -1.49 -18.34
CA ALA A 148 -8.55 -1.57 -17.09
C ALA A 148 -8.32 -0.34 -16.21
N TRP A 149 -7.07 0.12 -16.09
CA TRP A 149 -6.74 1.37 -15.40
C TRP A 149 -7.40 2.59 -16.04
N MET A 150 -7.43 2.66 -17.37
CA MET A 150 -8.15 3.73 -18.07
C MET A 150 -9.64 3.75 -17.76
N GLN A 151 -10.28 2.58 -17.70
CA GLN A 151 -11.67 2.48 -17.27
C GLN A 151 -11.88 2.99 -15.84
N ALA A 152 -10.97 2.68 -14.91
CA ALA A 152 -11.01 3.22 -13.56
C ALA A 152 -10.88 4.76 -13.54
N PHE A 153 -9.95 5.33 -14.32
CA PHE A 153 -9.75 6.78 -14.38
C PHE A 153 -10.95 7.56 -14.93
N GLN A 154 -11.82 6.94 -15.73
CA GLN A 154 -13.06 7.58 -16.17
C GLN A 154 -13.99 7.95 -15.00
N LYS A 155 -13.80 7.37 -13.81
CA LYS A 155 -14.58 7.66 -12.61
C LYS A 155 -14.10 8.86 -11.79
N ILE A 156 -12.93 9.42 -12.09
CA ILE A 156 -12.39 10.60 -11.38
C ILE A 156 -13.40 11.77 -11.29
N PRO A 157 -14.13 12.17 -12.36
CA PRO A 157 -15.12 13.24 -12.27
C PRO A 157 -16.27 12.93 -11.31
N GLU A 158 -16.70 11.66 -11.27
CA GLU A 158 -17.74 11.20 -10.34
C GLU A 158 -17.24 11.24 -8.89
N LEU A 159 -15.99 10.85 -8.64
CA LEU A 159 -15.37 10.94 -7.32
C LEU A 159 -15.27 12.39 -6.82
N ARG A 160 -14.85 13.32 -7.67
CA ARG A 160 -14.86 14.77 -7.37
C ARG A 160 -16.25 15.24 -6.93
N ALA A 161 -17.27 14.91 -7.71
CA ALA A 161 -18.65 15.31 -7.40
C ALA A 161 -19.16 14.70 -6.08
N ARG A 162 -18.77 13.46 -5.77
CA ARG A 162 -19.13 12.80 -4.49
C ARG A 162 -18.45 13.47 -3.30
N ILE A 163 -17.18 13.85 -3.42
CA ILE A 163 -16.45 14.59 -2.38
C ILE A 163 -17.11 15.96 -2.16
N ASP A 164 -17.41 16.69 -3.24
CA ASP A 164 -18.11 17.98 -3.16
C ASP A 164 -19.49 17.86 -2.50
N ALA A 165 -20.24 16.80 -2.84
CA ALA A 165 -21.54 16.53 -2.23
C ALA A 165 -21.42 16.21 -0.72
N ALA A 166 -20.43 15.41 -0.31
CA ALA A 166 -20.17 15.10 1.09
C ALA A 166 -19.77 16.36 1.89
N LYS A 167 -18.96 17.24 1.30
CA LYS A 167 -18.62 18.55 1.88
C LYS A 167 -19.85 19.43 2.10
N ALA A 168 -20.76 19.45 1.13
CA ALA A 168 -21.99 20.24 1.22
C ALA A 168 -23.00 19.64 2.22
N ALA A 169 -23.04 18.31 2.34
CA ALA A 169 -23.92 17.60 3.27
C ALA A 169 -23.45 17.72 4.73
N GLY A 170 -22.14 17.81 4.98
CA GLY A 170 -21.57 17.89 6.32
C GLY A 170 -21.72 16.62 7.15
N ASP A 171 -21.91 15.47 6.50
CA ASP A 171 -22.06 14.14 7.12
C ASP A 171 -20.72 13.38 7.28
N LYS A 172 -19.63 13.96 6.75
CA LYS A 172 -18.25 13.51 6.91
C LYS A 172 -17.44 14.51 7.72
N SER A 173 -16.46 14.00 8.45
CA SER A 173 -15.51 14.86 9.16
C SER A 173 -14.58 15.58 8.18
N ASP A 174 -14.07 16.75 8.56
CA ASP A 174 -13.11 17.52 7.75
C ASP A 174 -11.86 16.70 7.41
N GLU A 175 -11.45 15.81 8.32
CA GLU A 175 -10.30 14.92 8.10
C GLU A 175 -10.58 13.83 7.07
N GLU A 176 -11.77 13.23 7.08
CA GLU A 176 -12.18 12.25 6.04
C GLU A 176 -12.30 12.92 4.66
N ILE A 177 -12.78 14.17 4.61
CA ILE A 177 -12.81 14.94 3.37
C ILE A 177 -11.39 15.20 2.87
N ALA A 178 -10.48 15.66 3.74
CA ALA A 178 -9.09 15.92 3.38
C ALA A 178 -8.38 14.65 2.86
N GLU A 179 -8.58 13.51 3.53
CA GLU A 179 -8.06 12.21 3.07
C GLU A 179 -8.57 11.87 1.67
N ALA A 180 -9.87 12.07 1.42
CA ALA A 180 -10.47 11.80 0.11
C ALA A 180 -9.93 12.73 -0.99
N GLU A 181 -9.71 14.01 -0.67
CA GLU A 181 -9.12 14.99 -1.59
C GLU A 181 -7.65 14.65 -1.92
N ASP A 182 -6.86 14.26 -0.92
CA ASP A 182 -5.46 13.83 -1.11
C ASP A 182 -5.37 12.55 -1.96
N ALA A 183 -6.23 11.57 -1.69
CA ALA A 183 -6.31 10.35 -2.48
C ALA A 183 -6.69 10.62 -3.94
N LEU A 184 -7.60 11.57 -4.18
CA LEU A 184 -7.98 12.00 -5.53
C LEU A 184 -6.80 12.65 -6.27
N VAL A 185 -5.99 13.46 -5.58
CA VAL A 185 -4.79 14.07 -6.16
C VAL A 185 -3.79 13.00 -6.62
N GLU A 186 -3.53 11.98 -5.80
CA GLU A 186 -2.62 10.90 -6.19
C GLU A 186 -3.18 10.07 -7.37
N LEU A 187 -4.50 9.84 -7.40
CA LEU A 187 -5.15 9.14 -8.51
C LEU A 187 -5.00 9.92 -9.83
N GLU A 188 -5.10 11.25 -9.79
CA GLU A 188 -4.92 12.11 -10.95
C GLU A 188 -3.47 12.14 -11.43
N LYS A 189 -2.52 12.19 -10.50
CA LYS A 189 -1.10 12.07 -10.80
C LYS A 189 -0.77 10.74 -11.48
N MET A 190 -1.34 9.64 -11.00
CA MET A 190 -1.16 8.32 -11.63
C MET A 190 -1.74 8.27 -13.05
N ARG A 191 -2.92 8.88 -13.28
CA ARG A 191 -3.48 9.03 -14.64
C ARG A 191 -2.54 9.82 -15.54
N ASP A 192 -2.03 10.94 -15.06
CA ASP A 192 -1.17 11.83 -15.84
C ASP A 192 0.19 11.17 -16.15
N GLU A 193 0.70 10.37 -15.22
CA GLU A 193 1.87 9.53 -15.42
C GLU A 193 1.62 8.49 -16.52
N LEU A 194 0.53 7.73 -16.43
CA LEU A 194 0.18 6.73 -17.45
C LEU A 194 0.02 7.37 -18.83
N LYS A 195 -0.57 8.57 -18.89
CA LYS A 195 -0.72 9.34 -20.13
C LYS A 195 0.62 9.79 -20.71
N ARG A 196 1.58 10.12 -19.86
CA ARG A 196 2.92 10.51 -20.28
C ARG A 196 3.71 9.32 -20.82
N GLU A 197 3.59 8.17 -20.18
CA GLU A 197 4.31 6.95 -20.56
C GLU A 197 3.69 6.24 -21.76
N ASN A 198 2.37 6.25 -21.88
CA ASN A 198 1.60 5.50 -22.88
C ASN A 198 0.57 6.43 -23.55
N PRO A 199 0.99 7.49 -24.26
CA PRO A 199 0.09 8.47 -24.84
C PRO A 199 -0.92 7.86 -25.83
N GLU A 200 -0.55 6.79 -26.52
CA GLU A 200 -1.38 6.05 -27.48
C GLU A 200 -2.65 5.45 -26.86
N LEU A 201 -2.63 5.12 -25.57
CA LEU A 201 -3.82 4.62 -24.87
C LEU A 201 -4.90 5.70 -24.71
N PHE A 202 -4.51 6.98 -24.68
CA PHE A 202 -5.42 8.11 -24.47
C PHE A 202 -5.89 8.76 -25.76
N VAL A 203 -5.45 8.29 -26.93
CA VAL A 203 -5.94 8.74 -28.23
C VAL A 203 -7.18 7.89 -28.56
N PRO A 204 -8.36 8.50 -28.80
CA PRO A 204 -9.51 7.73 -29.26
C PRO A 204 -9.16 7.07 -30.59
N SER A 205 -9.26 5.74 -30.68
CA SER A 205 -8.99 4.95 -31.89
C SER A 205 -9.97 5.29 -33.02
N GLY A 206 -9.79 6.45 -33.64
CA GLY A 206 -10.39 6.83 -34.90
C GLY A 206 -9.40 6.55 -36.04
N ASN A 207 -9.24 5.27 -36.40
CA ASN A 207 -8.81 4.75 -37.73
C ASN A 207 -8.03 3.42 -37.66
N SER A 208 -8.68 2.35 -37.21
CA SER A 208 -8.19 1.00 -37.52
C SER A 208 -9.35 0.04 -37.78
N LEU A 209 -10.13 0.35 -38.83
CA LEU A 209 -10.76 -0.70 -39.62
C LEU A 209 -9.75 -1.05 -40.73
N PRO A 210 -9.27 -2.30 -40.86
CA PRO A 210 -8.72 -2.72 -42.13
C PRO A 210 -9.85 -2.61 -43.15
N GLU A 211 -9.64 -1.79 -44.17
CA GLU A 211 -10.46 -1.70 -45.37
C GLU A 211 -10.42 -3.06 -46.08
N ALA A 212 -11.24 -4.00 -45.61
CA ALA A 212 -11.41 -5.30 -46.26
C ALA A 212 -12.33 -5.11 -47.47
N THR A 213 -11.69 -4.99 -48.63
CA THR A 213 -12.17 -5.48 -49.94
C THR A 213 -13.46 -4.86 -50.47
N GLN A 214 -13.33 -3.66 -51.01
CA GLN A 214 -14.19 -3.17 -52.09
C GLN A 214 -13.68 -3.72 -53.44
N ALA A 215 -13.89 -5.00 -53.74
CA ALA A 215 -13.65 -5.55 -55.08
C ALA A 215 -14.30 -6.93 -55.27
N ILE A 216 -15.62 -6.98 -55.48
CA ILE A 216 -16.20 -8.04 -56.32
C ILE A 216 -17.07 -7.34 -57.35
N GLY A 217 -16.47 -7.19 -58.53
CA GLY A 217 -17.12 -6.71 -59.73
C GLY A 217 -18.17 -7.72 -60.19
N LYS A 218 -19.29 -7.16 -60.61
CA LYS A 218 -20.39 -7.85 -61.28
C LYS A 218 -20.13 -7.81 -62.79
N PRO A 219 -20.29 -8.94 -63.51
CA PRO A 219 -20.93 -8.92 -64.81
C PRO A 219 -22.40 -9.30 -64.67
#